data_AF-I2QR98-F1
#
_entry.id   AF-I2QR98-F1
#
_cell.length_a   1.000
_cell.length_b   1.000
_cell.length_c   1.000
_cell.angle_alpha   90.00
_cell.angle_beta   90.00
_cell.angle_gamma   90.00
#
_symmetry.space_group_name_H-M   'P 1'
#
loop_
_entity.id
_entity.type
_entity.pdbx_description
1 polymer ?
#
loop_
_entity_poly.entity_id
_entity_poly.type
_entity_poly.pdbx_seq_one_letter_code
_entity_poly.pdbx_strand_id
1 'polypeptide(L)'
;MRHAPSIVPPDRLDRTIYLVLEDFGARAGCSWRETDEQDTDVETIIRDLLSGQYAYPVRIVAFNAIEGWSRDATSEIADELCSARHGPHRDHAGLAGLHRGKRDPHVRYPIGAASPGSCLSMARLTPAEQIDLVDRP
;
A
#
# COMPACT_ATOMS: atom_id res chain seq x y z
N MET A 1 28.42 -28.51 22.64
CA MET A 1 27.25 -27.63 22.50
C MET A 1 26.09 -28.49 22.02
N ARG A 2 24.95 -28.53 22.73
CA ARG A 2 23.75 -29.20 22.21
C ARG A 2 23.07 -28.21 21.27
N HIS A 3 22.89 -28.57 20.01
CA HIS A 3 22.12 -27.76 19.08
C HIS A 3 20.65 -27.90 19.46
N ALA A 4 19.98 -26.79 19.74
CA ALA A 4 18.52 -26.82 19.83
C ALA A 4 17.98 -27.14 18.41
N PRO A 5 16.95 -27.99 18.30
CA PRO A 5 16.27 -28.17 17.03
C PRO A 5 15.72 -26.82 16.55
N SER A 6 15.69 -26.62 15.23
CA SER A 6 15.04 -25.44 14.65
C SER A 6 13.58 -25.41 15.10
N ILE A 7 13.12 -24.25 15.59
CA ILE A 7 11.71 -24.00 15.89
C ILE A 7 10.92 -23.63 14.63
N VAL A 8 11.61 -23.33 13.52
CA VAL A 8 11.01 -22.95 12.23
C VAL A 8 10.53 -24.23 11.53
N PRO A 9 9.22 -24.39 11.29
CA PRO A 9 8.71 -25.48 10.47
C PRO A 9 9.28 -25.33 9.04
N PRO A 10 10.01 -26.33 8.52
CA PRO A 10 10.77 -26.18 7.29
C PRO A 10 9.91 -26.07 6.01
N ASP A 11 8.64 -26.48 6.07
CA ASP A 11 7.73 -26.62 4.93
C ASP A 11 6.59 -25.60 4.90
N ARG A 12 6.33 -24.90 6.01
CA ARG A 12 5.19 -23.97 6.12
C ARG A 12 5.55 -22.50 5.95
N LEU A 13 6.83 -22.16 6.16
CA LEU A 13 7.32 -20.78 6.17
C LEU A 13 8.26 -20.47 4.99
N ASP A 14 8.21 -21.26 3.92
CA ASP A 14 9.01 -21.07 2.69
C ASP A 14 8.54 -19.89 1.81
N ARG A 15 8.04 -18.83 2.46
CA ARG A 15 7.49 -17.65 1.82
C ARG A 15 7.74 -16.41 2.65
N THR A 16 7.59 -15.26 1.99
CA THR A 16 7.52 -13.98 2.67
C THR A 16 6.13 -13.82 3.28
N ILE A 17 6.09 -13.51 4.58
CA ILE A 17 4.88 -13.27 5.36
C ILE A 17 4.80 -11.78 5.67
N TYR A 18 3.62 -11.21 5.46
CA TYR A 18 3.31 -9.82 5.76
C TYR A 18 2.37 -9.74 6.98
N LEU A 19 2.74 -8.90 7.94
CA LEU A 19 1.94 -8.62 9.13
C LEU A 19 1.57 -7.13 9.16
N VAL A 20 0.31 -6.85 9.51
CA VAL A 20 -0.21 -5.49 9.60
C VAL A 20 -0.37 -5.11 11.07
N LEU A 21 0.28 -4.02 11.47
CA LEU A 21 0.04 -3.34 12.74
C LEU A 21 -1.10 -2.35 12.52
N GLU A 22 -2.16 -2.49 13.28
CA GLU A 22 -3.34 -1.62 13.20
C GLU A 22 -3.56 -0.87 14.51
N ASP A 23 -4.00 0.38 14.42
CA ASP A 23 -4.39 1.21 15.57
C ASP A 23 -5.89 1.04 15.88
N PHE A 24 -6.19 0.55 17.08
CA PHE A 24 -7.55 0.40 17.59
C PHE A 24 -7.99 1.59 18.47
N GLY A 25 -7.24 2.69 18.43
CA GLY A 25 -7.53 3.95 19.10
C GLY A 25 -7.00 4.00 20.53
N ALA A 26 -7.12 5.17 21.17
CA ALA A 26 -6.42 5.51 22.42
C ALA A 26 -6.60 4.54 23.60
N ARG A 27 -7.70 3.76 23.63
CA ARG A 27 -7.97 2.80 24.72
C ARG A 27 -7.37 1.41 24.48
N ALA A 28 -7.27 0.99 23.23
CA ALA A 28 -6.78 -0.34 22.85
C ALA A 28 -5.34 -0.30 22.30
N GLY A 29 -4.93 0.84 21.76
CA GLY A 29 -3.61 1.06 21.16
C GLY A 29 -3.44 0.26 19.88
N CYS A 30 -2.17 0.05 19.49
CA CYS A 30 -1.84 -0.71 18.30
C CYS A 30 -1.66 -2.20 18.60
N SER A 31 -2.17 -3.06 17.72
CA SER A 31 -1.92 -4.50 17.77
C SER A 31 -1.67 -5.07 16.38
N TRP A 32 -0.84 -6.11 16.32
CA TRP A 32 -0.72 -6.92 15.11
C TRP A 32 -2.03 -7.62 14.84
N ARG A 33 -2.51 -7.55 13.61
CA ARG A 33 -3.74 -8.22 13.19
C ARG A 33 -3.54 -9.72 13.15
N GLU A 34 -4.53 -10.41 13.70
CA GLU A 34 -4.65 -11.86 13.50
C GLU A 34 -5.04 -12.09 12.04
N THR A 35 -4.20 -12.86 11.36
CA THR A 35 -4.34 -13.19 9.94
C THR A 35 -4.16 -14.69 9.80
N ASP A 36 -4.97 -15.34 8.96
CA ASP A 36 -4.75 -16.74 8.62
C ASP A 36 -3.36 -16.90 8.01
N GLU A 37 -2.67 -18.00 8.33
CA GLU A 37 -1.32 -18.25 7.84
C GLU A 37 -1.23 -18.11 6.31
N GLN A 38 -2.24 -18.58 5.57
CA GLN A 38 -2.28 -18.56 4.10
C GLN A 38 -2.61 -17.19 3.51
N ASP A 39 -3.17 -16.28 4.31
CA ASP A 39 -3.61 -14.94 3.89
C ASP A 39 -2.55 -13.86 4.24
N THR A 40 -1.27 -14.24 4.24
CA THR A 40 -0.17 -13.36 4.63
C THR A 40 0.72 -12.95 3.46
N ASP A 41 0.32 -13.25 2.22
CA ASP A 41 1.03 -12.80 1.02
C ASP A 41 0.63 -11.37 0.63
N VAL A 42 1.41 -10.78 -0.27
CA VAL A 42 1.24 -9.40 -0.70
C VAL A 42 -0.09 -9.14 -1.41
N GLU A 43 -0.55 -10.05 -2.27
CA GLU A 43 -1.80 -9.89 -3.01
C GLU A 43 -2.99 -9.86 -2.04
N THR A 44 -2.95 -10.73 -1.04
CA THR A 44 -3.96 -10.77 0.02
C THR A 44 -3.95 -9.48 0.85
N ILE A 45 -2.79 -9.01 1.30
CA ILE A 45 -2.72 -7.75 2.06
C ILE A 45 -3.27 -6.57 1.24
N ILE A 46 -2.94 -6.48 -0.05
CA ILE A 46 -3.45 -5.42 -0.93
C ILE A 46 -4.97 -5.52 -1.07
N ARG A 47 -5.51 -6.71 -1.33
CA ARG A 47 -6.96 -6.95 -1.41
C ARG A 47 -7.67 -6.53 -0.12
N ASP A 48 -7.11 -6.88 1.03
CA ASP A 48 -7.72 -6.65 2.33
C ASP A 48 -7.66 -5.16 2.72
N LEU A 49 -6.57 -4.47 2.36
CA LEU A 49 -6.48 -3.01 2.44
C LEU A 49 -7.49 -2.30 1.52
N LEU A 50 -7.67 -2.78 0.29
CA LEU A 50 -8.64 -2.22 -0.66
C LEU A 50 -10.09 -2.42 -0.21
N SER A 51 -10.39 -3.58 0.38
CA SER A 51 -11.72 -3.89 0.89
C SER A 51 -12.03 -3.25 2.25
N GLY A 52 -11.03 -2.64 2.90
CA GLY A 52 -11.18 -1.97 4.18
C GLY A 52 -11.26 -2.91 5.38
N GLN A 53 -10.68 -4.12 5.28
CA GLN A 53 -10.56 -5.05 6.43
C GLN A 53 -9.67 -4.48 7.55
N TYR A 54 -8.79 -3.53 7.20
CA TYR A 54 -8.00 -2.74 8.13
C TYR A 54 -8.57 -1.32 8.17
N ALA A 55 -9.06 -0.89 9.33
CA ALA A 55 -9.59 0.45 9.53
C ALA A 55 -8.47 1.49 9.63
N TYR A 56 -7.41 1.19 10.39
CA TYR A 56 -6.29 2.12 10.63
C TYR A 56 -4.92 1.43 10.60
N PRO A 57 -4.47 0.90 9.44
CA PRO A 57 -3.15 0.29 9.32
C PRO A 57 -2.05 1.34 9.54
N VAL A 58 -1.10 1.03 10.44
CA VAL A 58 -0.01 1.92 10.85
C VAL A 58 1.33 1.49 10.26
N ARG A 59 1.59 0.19 10.23
CA ARG A 59 2.85 -0.38 9.73
C ARG A 59 2.59 -1.76 9.13
N ILE A 60 3.34 -2.07 8.08
CA ILE A 60 3.38 -3.41 7.50
C ILE A 60 4.81 -3.93 7.56
N VAL A 61 5.00 -5.10 8.14
CA VAL A 61 6.32 -5.76 8.24
C VAL A 61 6.30 -7.02 7.41
N ALA A 62 7.32 -7.17 6.58
CA ALA A 62 7.58 -8.38 5.83
C ALA A 62 8.70 -9.17 6.51
N PHE A 63 8.58 -10.49 6.59
CA PHE A 63 9.67 -11.35 7.03
C PHE A 63 9.67 -12.68 6.28
N ASN A 64 10.83 -13.31 6.24
CA ASN A 64 11.00 -14.68 5.77
C ASN A 64 11.84 -15.44 6.81
N ALA A 65 11.21 -16.43 7.45
CA ALA A 65 11.84 -17.19 8.54
C ALA A 65 12.91 -18.17 8.05
N ILE A 66 12.80 -18.66 6.81
CA ILE A 66 13.75 -19.59 6.19
C ILE A 66 15.01 -18.83 5.75
N GLU A 67 14.84 -17.66 5.15
CA GLU A 67 15.95 -16.81 4.68
C GLU A 67 16.53 -15.93 5.79
N GLY A 68 15.84 -15.80 6.93
CA GLY A 68 16.35 -15.13 8.12
C GLY A 68 16.34 -13.60 8.06
N TRP A 69 15.39 -13.00 7.36
CA TRP A 69 15.26 -11.54 7.29
C TRP A 69 13.88 -11.04 7.71
N SER A 70 13.83 -9.78 8.16
CA SER A 70 12.61 -8.99 8.32
C SER A 70 12.87 -7.54 7.95
N ARG A 71 11.85 -6.82 7.46
CA ARG A 71 11.94 -5.39 7.13
C ARG A 71 10.59 -4.69 7.23
N ASP A 72 10.62 -3.37 7.42
CA ASP A 72 9.44 -2.53 7.23
C ASP A 72 9.12 -2.46 5.72
N ALA A 73 7.90 -2.85 5.36
CA ALA A 73 7.40 -2.92 3.99
C ALA A 73 6.30 -1.88 3.72
N THR A 74 6.03 -0.97 4.67
CA THR A 74 4.89 -0.05 4.60
C THR A 74 4.87 0.77 3.32
N SER A 75 6.01 1.34 2.90
CA SER A 75 6.08 2.16 1.69
C SER A 75 5.89 1.34 0.41
N GLU A 76 6.47 0.15 0.33
CA GLU A 76 6.34 -0.72 -0.83
C GLU A 76 4.89 -1.16 -1.05
N ILE A 77 4.22 -1.55 0.03
CA ILE A 77 2.80 -1.91 -0.02
C ILE A 77 1.94 -0.70 -0.36
N ALA A 78 2.29 0.50 0.11
CA ALA A 78 1.57 1.72 -0.26
C ALA A 78 1.70 2.03 -1.77
N ASP A 79 2.88 1.83 -2.36
CA ASP A 79 3.12 2.01 -3.79
C ASP A 79 2.33 0.98 -4.63
N GLU A 80 2.31 -0.28 -4.19
CA GLU A 80 1.54 -1.33 -4.84
C GLU A 80 0.02 -1.11 -4.70
N LEU A 81 -0.44 -0.67 -3.52
CA LEU A 81 -1.83 -0.32 -3.28
C LEU A 81 -2.29 0.82 -4.20
N CYS A 82 -1.43 1.84 -4.36
CA CYS A 82 -1.67 2.91 -5.32
C CYS A 82 -1.77 2.35 -6.74
N SER A 83 -0.83 1.51 -7.15
CA SER A 83 -0.85 0.88 -8.48
C SER A 83 -2.12 0.06 -8.73
N ALA A 84 -2.54 -0.75 -7.76
CA ALA A 84 -3.74 -1.58 -7.83
C ALA A 84 -5.03 -0.75 -7.96
N ARG A 85 -5.14 0.39 -7.25
CA ARG A 85 -6.31 1.28 -7.34
C ARG A 85 -6.52 1.89 -8.72
N HIS A 86 -5.42 2.22 -9.41
CA HIS A 86 -5.50 2.84 -10.74
C HIS A 86 -5.72 1.80 -11.86
N GLY A 87 -5.79 0.51 -11.50
CA GLY A 87 -5.79 -0.60 -12.44
C GLY A 87 -4.44 -0.73 -13.15
N PRO A 88 -4.22 -1.79 -13.94
CA PRO A 88 -3.06 -1.84 -14.81
C PRO A 88 -3.05 -0.58 -15.68
N HIS A 89 -1.94 0.14 -15.69
CA HIS A 89 -1.72 1.23 -16.64
C HIS A 89 -1.94 0.62 -18.04
N ARG A 90 -3.10 0.87 -18.64
CA ARG A 90 -3.36 0.46 -20.02
C ARG A 90 -2.46 1.33 -20.87
N ASP A 91 -1.27 0.83 -21.14
CA ASP A 91 -0.48 1.26 -22.28
C ASP A 91 -1.34 0.97 -23.52
N HIS A 92 -2.16 1.93 -23.91
CA HIS A 92 -2.76 1.99 -25.23
C HIS A 92 -1.66 2.32 -26.25
N ALA A 93 -0.63 1.48 -26.33
CA ALA A 93 0.26 1.41 -27.47
C ALA A 93 -0.39 0.51 -28.52
N GLY A 94 -1.40 1.04 -29.22
CA GLY A 94 -1.99 0.36 -30.36
C GLY A 94 -3.40 0.83 -30.63
N LEU A 95 -3.52 1.91 -31.40
CA LEU A 95 -4.48 2.09 -32.51
C LEU A 95 -4.25 3.49 -33.11
N ALA A 96 -3.27 3.59 -33.99
CA ALA A 96 -3.13 4.73 -34.90
C ALA A 96 -2.83 4.24 -36.32
N GLY A 97 -3.81 3.55 -36.91
CA GLY A 97 -4.07 3.73 -38.34
C GLY A 97 -4.83 5.04 -38.50
N LEU A 98 -4.15 6.19 -38.39
CA LEU A 98 -4.76 7.49 -38.64
C LEU A 98 -4.29 8.02 -39.99
N HIS A 99 -5.28 8.21 -40.86
CA HIS A 99 -5.17 8.96 -42.09
C HIS A 99 -4.35 10.25 -41.92
N ARG A 100 -3.46 10.46 -42.89
CA ARG A 100 -2.75 11.71 -43.16
C ARG A 100 -3.76 12.87 -43.28
N GLY A 101 -3.79 13.76 -42.27
CA GLY A 101 -4.55 15.00 -42.28
C GLY A 101 -3.78 16.12 -41.58
N LYS A 102 -3.32 17.09 -42.37
CA LYS A 102 -2.77 18.44 -42.07
C LYS A 102 -2.57 18.85 -40.59
N ARG A 103 -1.32 19.17 -40.25
CA ARG A 103 -0.94 19.98 -39.06
C ARG A 103 -1.32 21.45 -39.31
N ASP A 104 -2.03 22.03 -38.35
CA ASP A 104 -2.26 23.48 -38.23
C ASP A 104 -1.41 24.01 -37.05
N PRO A 105 -0.52 25.01 -37.21
CA PRO A 105 0.52 25.32 -36.22
C PRO A 105 0.13 26.36 -35.15
N HIS A 106 -1.15 26.56 -34.86
CA HIS A 106 -1.58 27.59 -33.90
C HIS A 106 -2.54 27.05 -32.83
N VAL A 107 -2.00 26.29 -31.87
CA VAL A 107 -2.67 26.09 -30.57
C VAL A 107 -1.63 26.35 -29.47
N ARG A 108 -1.82 27.46 -28.75
CA ARG A 108 -1.13 27.75 -27.48
C ARG A 108 -1.77 26.87 -26.41
N TYR A 109 -1.02 25.95 -25.82
CA TYR A 109 -1.42 25.32 -24.55
C TYR A 109 -0.93 26.20 -23.39
N PRO A 110 -1.81 26.61 -22.46
CA PRO A 110 -1.37 27.28 -21.24
C PRO A 110 -0.64 26.28 -20.34
N ILE A 111 0.48 26.77 -19.81
CA ILE A 111 1.34 26.12 -18.84
C ILE A 111 0.56 26.01 -17.52
N GLY A 112 0.35 24.78 -17.06
CA GLY A 112 -0.28 24.45 -15.79
C GLY A 112 0.12 23.04 -15.38
N ALA A 113 1.43 22.80 -15.32
CA ALA A 113 1.99 21.57 -14.78
C ALA A 113 1.66 21.48 -13.28
N ALA A 114 0.82 20.53 -12.90
CA ALA A 114 0.88 19.91 -11.59
C ALA A 114 1.57 18.55 -11.79
N SER A 115 2.75 18.39 -11.19
CA SER A 115 3.55 17.17 -11.26
C SER A 115 2.75 15.95 -10.77
N PRO A 116 2.79 14.81 -11.47
CA PRO A 116 2.38 13.53 -10.92
C PRO A 116 3.52 13.04 -10.01
N GLY A 117 3.53 13.51 -8.76
CA GLY A 117 4.64 13.22 -7.85
C GLY A 117 4.39 13.57 -6.39
N SER A 118 3.13 13.69 -5.98
CA SER A 118 2.80 13.89 -4.55
C SER A 118 1.87 12.80 -4.06
N CYS A 119 2.38 11.58 -4.01
CA CYS A 119 1.91 10.56 -3.08
C CYS A 119 2.68 10.75 -1.76
N LEU A 120 2.54 11.93 -1.15
CA LEU A 120 3.05 12.21 0.19
C LEU A 120 1.90 12.79 0.99
N SER A 121 1.08 11.90 1.54
CA SER A 121 0.35 12.14 2.79
C SER A 121 -0.34 10.87 3.27
N MET A 122 0.41 10.03 4.00
CA MET A 122 -0.11 9.51 5.28
C MET A 122 0.20 10.59 6.33
N ALA A 123 -0.24 11.83 6.11
CA ALA A 123 -0.06 12.87 7.11
C ALA A 123 -0.99 12.56 8.28
N ARG A 124 -0.36 12.43 9.44
CA ARG A 124 -0.98 12.70 10.73
C ARG A 124 -1.74 14.02 10.62
N LEU A 125 -3.06 13.97 10.70
CA LEU A 125 -3.83 15.15 11.08
C LEU A 125 -3.35 15.55 12.48
N THR A 126 -3.01 16.82 12.65
CA THR A 126 -2.69 17.33 13.99
C THR A 126 -4.00 17.46 14.78
N PRO A 127 -4.01 17.20 16.10
CA PRO A 127 -5.23 17.26 16.91
C PRO A 127 -5.98 18.62 16.88
N ALA A 128 -5.33 19.70 16.43
CA ALA A 128 -5.91 21.03 16.37
C ALA A 128 -6.86 21.25 15.17
N GLU A 129 -6.79 20.44 14.12
CA GLU A 129 -7.63 20.61 12.91
C GLU A 129 -8.95 19.83 12.98
N GLN A 130 -9.15 19.02 14.03
CA GLN A 130 -10.31 18.14 14.18
C GLN A 130 -11.47 18.77 14.98
N ILE A 131 -11.28 19.97 15.53
CA ILE A 131 -12.28 20.65 16.39
C ILE A 131 -13.31 21.48 15.61
N ASP A 132 -13.04 21.88 14.36
CA ASP A 132 -13.94 22.77 13.60
C ASP A 132 -15.02 22.06 12.77
N LEU A 133 -15.16 20.72 12.86
CA LEU A 133 -16.17 19.97 12.11
C LEU A 133 -17.35 19.44 12.95
N VAL A 134 -17.35 19.69 14.27
CA VAL A 134 -18.42 19.21 15.18
C VAL A 134 -19.37 20.31 15.63
N ASP A 135 -19.07 21.59 15.37
CA ASP A 135 -19.93 22.72 15.74
C ASP A 135 -20.23 23.64 14.55
N ARG A 136 -21.18 23.24 13.71
CA ARG A 136 -22.05 24.21 13.03
C ARG A 136 -23.50 23.72 13.09
N PRO A 137 -24.45 24.60 13.45
CA PRO A 137 -25.86 24.25 13.65
C PRO A 137 -26.57 23.83 12.37
#